data_AF-A0A540X141-F1
#
_entry.id   AF-A0A540X141-F1
#
_cell.length_a   1.000
_cell.length_b   1.000
_cell.length_c   1.000
_cell.angle_alpha   90.00
_cell.angle_beta   90.00
_cell.angle_gamma   90.00
#
_symmetry.space_group_name_H-M   'P 1'
#
loop_
_entity.id
_entity.type
_entity.pdbx_description
1 polymer ?
#
loop_
_entity_poly.entity_id
_entity_poly.type
_entity_poly.pdbx_seq_one_letter_code
_entity_poly.pdbx_strand_id
1 'polypeptide(L)'
;MDHDNSLLGTLWRHLEASGFQTAIQQHLPPGTDLQQGFQEFKLLAAKLGLEAYEAEVRGVPLCTAVGDEQNFPTLFRIHVGLRDVFTLEIPKELQGWAEQSMALGASSSDEFQKHLGRMATDSTLAAGERALARFALFELLCASLFFADYAERGQLAAFGVERCDLEALAQKNLTLWLQLPAEQAVEVRPLNIMLAGAMESLMVRGEIIQQQVLTWNVDMVAEAQQRKILERRLQEMNTPDALLIRNAVAGLGLLDEQYVTIETLQEQHSIVLGGTKRNTLDQRFKRIKVSIADGKWPKRKSKAIIDLALPQFPTEDEE
;
A
#
# COMPACT_ATOMS: atom_id res chain seq x y z
N MET A 1 23.37 14.80 -22.77
CA MET A 1 22.82 13.87 -21.76
C MET A 1 21.33 14.11 -21.75
N ASP A 2 20.58 13.22 -22.40
CA ASP A 2 19.14 13.34 -22.57
C ASP A 2 18.44 13.20 -21.21
N HIS A 3 17.76 14.26 -20.77
CA HIS A 3 16.89 14.23 -19.59
C HIS A 3 15.59 13.42 -19.81
N ASP A 4 15.38 12.91 -21.03
CA ASP A 4 14.11 12.33 -21.49
C ASP A 4 13.86 10.85 -21.13
N ASN A 5 14.85 10.14 -20.57
CA ASN A 5 14.71 8.72 -20.20
C ASN A 5 14.75 8.44 -18.69
N SER A 6 14.72 9.46 -17.85
CA SER A 6 14.65 9.26 -16.39
C SER A 6 13.25 8.80 -15.95
N LEU A 7 13.17 7.96 -14.91
CA LEU A 7 11.92 7.52 -14.27
C LEU A 7 10.98 8.69 -13.97
N LEU A 8 11.59 9.78 -13.48
CA LEU A 8 10.91 11.01 -13.08
C LEU A 8 10.40 11.81 -14.28
N GLY A 9 11.16 11.84 -15.39
CA GLY A 9 10.70 12.44 -16.64
C GLY A 9 9.55 11.67 -17.28
N THR A 10 9.57 10.33 -17.20
CA THR A 10 8.47 9.48 -17.67
C THR A 10 7.22 9.60 -16.81
N LEU A 11 7.36 9.60 -15.48
CA LEU A 11 6.25 9.83 -14.55
C LEU A 11 5.63 11.22 -14.76
N TRP A 12 6.45 12.26 -14.92
CA TRP A 12 5.96 13.61 -15.16
C TRP A 12 5.14 13.71 -16.45
N ARG A 13 5.62 13.13 -17.55
CA ARG A 13 4.86 13.05 -18.82
C ARG A 13 3.54 12.30 -18.67
N HIS A 14 3.50 11.25 -17.83
CA HIS A 14 2.25 10.54 -17.54
C HIS A 14 1.24 11.42 -16.78
N LEU A 15 1.71 12.17 -15.78
CA LEU A 15 0.88 13.11 -15.04
C LEU A 15 0.39 14.27 -15.92
N GLU A 16 1.23 14.79 -16.83
CA GLU A 16 0.81 15.78 -17.82
C GLU A 16 -0.26 15.23 -18.76
N ALA A 17 -0.04 14.02 -19.30
CA ALA A 17 -0.97 13.37 -20.22
C ALA A 17 -2.33 13.03 -19.57
N SER A 18 -2.37 12.82 -18.25
CA SER A 18 -3.62 12.55 -17.51
C SER A 18 -4.41 13.82 -17.16
N GLY A 19 -3.95 15.01 -17.56
CA GLY A 19 -4.58 16.29 -17.20
C GLY A 19 -4.46 16.64 -15.71
N PHE A 20 -3.60 15.93 -14.96
CA PHE A 20 -3.43 16.08 -13.52
C PHE A 20 -3.02 17.50 -13.13
N GLN A 21 -2.12 18.11 -13.92
CA GLN A 21 -1.64 19.47 -13.67
C GLN A 21 -2.78 20.49 -13.75
N THR A 22 -3.64 20.39 -14.76
CA THR A 22 -4.77 21.29 -14.93
C THR A 22 -5.82 21.10 -13.82
N ALA A 23 -6.09 19.85 -13.44
CA ALA A 23 -7.01 19.54 -12.35
C ALA A 23 -6.51 20.05 -11.00
N ILE A 24 -5.23 19.83 -10.69
CA ILE A 24 -4.65 20.25 -9.41
C ILE A 24 -4.47 21.76 -9.32
N GLN A 25 -4.06 22.44 -10.39
CA GLN A 25 -3.93 23.91 -10.38
C GLN A 25 -5.23 24.64 -10.03
N GLN A 26 -6.38 24.07 -10.40
CA GLN A 26 -7.69 24.64 -10.06
C GLN A 26 -8.07 24.48 -8.58
N HIS A 27 -7.41 23.57 -7.87
CA HIS A 27 -7.72 23.22 -6.49
C HIS A 27 -6.57 23.50 -5.51
N LEU A 28 -5.42 23.97 -5.98
CA LEU A 28 -4.30 24.36 -5.13
C LEU A 28 -4.55 25.73 -4.47
N PRO A 29 -4.09 25.91 -3.22
CA PRO A 29 -4.05 27.24 -2.60
C PRO A 29 -3.27 28.22 -3.47
N PRO A 30 -3.70 29.49 -3.55
CA PRO A 30 -2.96 30.53 -4.28
C PRO A 30 -1.54 30.66 -3.71
N GLY A 31 -0.54 30.61 -4.59
CA GLY A 31 0.89 30.65 -4.21
C GLY A 31 1.59 29.30 -4.14
N THR A 32 0.90 28.19 -4.44
CA THR A 32 1.55 26.87 -4.52
C THR A 32 2.41 26.76 -5.77
N ASP A 33 3.72 26.58 -5.60
CA ASP A 33 4.66 26.39 -6.71
C ASP A 33 4.81 24.90 -7.06
N LEU A 34 4.20 24.50 -8.17
CA LEU A 34 4.31 23.14 -8.70
C LEU A 34 5.74 22.78 -9.12
N GLN A 35 6.56 23.74 -9.54
CA GLN A 35 7.95 23.47 -9.86
C GLN A 35 8.73 23.12 -8.60
N GLN A 36 8.52 23.87 -7.51
CA GLN A 36 9.09 23.54 -6.22
C GLN A 36 8.66 22.13 -5.76
N GLY A 37 7.36 21.81 -5.82
CA GLY A 37 6.86 20.48 -5.47
C GLY A 37 7.48 19.36 -6.32
N PHE A 38 7.71 19.61 -7.61
CA PHE A 38 8.39 18.65 -8.47
C PHE A 38 9.88 18.46 -8.11
N GLN A 39 10.58 19.53 -7.73
CA GLN A 39 11.96 19.41 -7.25
C GLN A 39 12.06 18.64 -5.93
N GLU A 40 11.13 18.88 -5.01
CA GLU A 40 11.01 18.12 -3.76
C GLU A 40 10.76 16.63 -4.04
N PHE A 41 9.87 16.33 -4.99
CA PHE A 41 9.61 14.96 -5.44
C PHE A 41 10.86 14.29 -6.04
N LYS A 42 11.61 15.00 -6.90
CA LYS A 42 12.87 14.48 -7.47
C LYS A 42 13.89 14.14 -6.39
N LEU A 43 14.04 15.01 -5.39
CA LEU A 43 14.96 14.80 -4.28
C LEU A 43 14.55 13.62 -3.42
N LEU A 44 13.25 13.47 -3.16
CA LEU A 44 12.70 12.30 -2.45
C LEU A 44 12.94 10.99 -3.22
N ALA A 45 12.69 10.98 -4.53
CA ALA A 45 12.92 9.82 -5.37
C ALA A 45 14.41 9.41 -5.42
N ALA A 46 15.33 10.38 -5.46
CA ALA A 46 16.76 10.10 -5.37
C ALA A 46 17.14 9.46 -4.03
N LYS A 47 16.56 9.94 -2.91
CA LYS A 47 16.76 9.33 -1.57
C LYS A 47 16.22 7.92 -1.50
N LEU A 48 15.02 7.67 -2.04
CA LEU A 48 14.43 6.33 -2.14
C LEU A 48 15.32 5.38 -2.93
N GLY A 49 15.81 5.81 -4.10
CA GLY A 49 16.74 5.01 -4.89
C GLY A 49 18.04 4.70 -4.16
N LEU A 50 18.55 5.65 -3.35
CA LEU A 50 19.74 5.44 -2.54
C LEU A 50 19.50 4.43 -1.41
N GLU A 51 18.43 4.57 -0.61
CA GLU A 51 18.13 3.62 0.47
C GLU A 51 17.81 2.22 -0.07
N ALA A 52 17.07 2.11 -1.19
CA ALA A 52 16.80 0.83 -1.84
C ALA A 52 18.09 0.16 -2.33
N TYR A 53 19.01 0.94 -2.91
CA TYR A 53 20.31 0.43 -3.33
C TYR A 53 21.17 0.01 -2.13
N GLU A 54 21.15 0.77 -1.05
CA GLU A 54 21.86 0.43 0.18
C GLU A 54 21.35 -0.87 0.80
N ALA A 55 20.03 -1.09 0.82
CA ALA A 55 19.45 -2.37 1.23
C ALA A 55 19.97 -3.53 0.37
N GLU A 56 19.99 -3.36 -0.96
CA GLU A 56 20.52 -4.36 -1.90
C GLU A 56 22.01 -4.68 -1.62
N VAL A 57 22.86 -3.67 -1.44
CA VAL A 57 24.28 -3.85 -1.13
C VAL A 57 24.50 -4.57 0.20
N ARG A 58 23.64 -4.30 1.19
CA ARG A 58 23.67 -4.98 2.50
C ARG A 58 23.04 -6.37 2.47
N GLY A 59 22.49 -6.81 1.34
CA GLY A 59 21.78 -8.09 1.21
C GLY A 59 20.46 -8.14 1.97
N VAL A 60 19.87 -6.98 2.28
CA VAL A 60 18.57 -6.85 2.96
C VAL A 60 17.47 -6.80 1.89
N PRO A 61 16.51 -7.74 1.89
CA PRO A 61 15.40 -7.70 0.93
C PRO A 61 14.49 -6.50 1.19
N LEU A 62 13.80 -6.00 0.15
CA LEU A 62 12.93 -4.82 0.27
C LEU A 62 11.81 -5.04 1.30
N CYS A 63 11.21 -6.23 1.35
CA CYS A 63 10.18 -6.57 2.35
C CYS A 63 10.67 -6.48 3.80
N THR A 64 11.98 -6.55 4.05
CA THR A 64 12.55 -6.28 5.37
C THR A 64 12.93 -4.81 5.51
N ALA A 65 13.52 -4.22 4.47
CA ALA A 65 13.96 -2.81 4.48
C ALA A 65 12.80 -1.83 4.71
N VAL A 66 11.62 -2.06 4.11
CA VAL A 66 10.45 -1.19 4.31
C VAL A 66 9.85 -1.27 5.72
N GLY A 67 10.18 -2.29 6.50
CA GLY A 67 9.79 -2.41 7.90
C GLY A 67 10.82 -1.86 8.91
N ASP A 68 12.00 -1.43 8.43
CA ASP A 68 13.12 -1.00 9.26
C ASP A 68 13.31 0.51 9.20
N GLU A 69 12.50 1.22 9.99
CA GLU A 69 12.54 2.68 10.12
C GLU A 69 13.91 3.22 10.53
N GLN A 70 14.69 2.44 11.30
CA GLN A 70 15.97 2.90 11.83
C GLN A 70 17.06 2.95 10.76
N ASN A 71 17.08 1.96 9.86
CA ASN A 71 18.08 1.88 8.80
C ASN A 71 17.61 2.46 7.47
N PHE A 72 16.30 2.41 7.18
CA PHE A 72 15.72 2.86 5.90
C PHE A 72 14.48 3.73 6.12
N PRO A 73 14.62 4.91 6.77
CA PRO A 73 13.50 5.74 7.19
C PRO A 73 12.68 6.28 6.02
N THR A 74 13.29 6.52 4.85
CA THR A 74 12.57 7.03 3.68
C THR A 74 11.75 5.92 3.03
N LEU A 75 12.30 4.71 2.89
CA LEU A 75 11.55 3.53 2.42
C LEU A 75 10.36 3.24 3.33
N PHE A 76 10.59 3.17 4.64
CA PHE A 76 9.54 2.91 5.63
C PHE A 76 8.39 3.92 5.52
N ARG A 77 8.70 5.22 5.51
CA ARG A 77 7.68 6.28 5.46
C ARG A 77 6.86 6.25 4.18
N ILE A 78 7.49 5.94 3.06
CA ILE A 78 6.79 5.87 1.76
C ILE A 78 5.93 4.62 1.69
N HIS A 79 6.43 3.48 2.14
CA HIS A 79 5.68 2.24 2.20
C HIS A 79 4.40 2.38 3.08
N VAL A 80 4.56 2.90 4.30
CA VAL A 80 3.42 3.19 5.20
C VAL A 80 2.50 4.25 4.60
N GLY A 81 3.06 5.33 4.07
CA GLY A 81 2.31 6.45 3.51
C GLY A 81 1.46 6.08 2.29
N LEU A 82 1.97 5.24 1.39
CA LEU A 82 1.20 4.75 0.24
C LEU A 82 -0.05 4.01 0.69
N ARG A 83 0.10 3.17 1.71
CA ARG A 83 -1.02 2.42 2.27
C ARG A 83 -2.06 3.32 2.93
N ASP A 84 -1.60 4.29 3.71
CA ASP A 84 -2.45 5.29 4.35
C ASP A 84 -3.29 6.05 3.32
N VAL A 85 -2.67 6.43 2.20
CA VAL A 85 -3.34 7.12 1.08
C VAL A 85 -4.46 6.26 0.49
N PHE A 86 -4.24 4.95 0.31
CA PHE A 86 -5.27 4.08 -0.28
C PHE A 86 -6.54 3.97 0.56
N THR A 87 -6.41 4.02 1.88
CA THR A 87 -7.57 3.88 2.79
C THR A 87 -8.16 5.22 3.21
N LEU A 88 -7.46 6.34 2.95
CA LEU A 88 -7.91 7.68 3.28
C LEU A 88 -9.21 8.03 2.53
N GLU A 89 -10.15 8.60 3.28
CA GLU A 89 -11.42 9.08 2.72
C GLU A 89 -11.18 10.21 1.72
N ILE A 90 -11.71 10.06 0.50
CA ILE A 90 -11.66 11.10 -0.52
C ILE A 90 -12.68 12.19 -0.13
N PRO A 91 -12.28 13.48 -0.08
CA PRO A 91 -13.20 14.59 0.09
C PRO A 91 -14.34 14.51 -0.92
N LYS A 92 -15.59 14.76 -0.50
CA LYS A 92 -16.77 14.57 -1.35
C LYS A 92 -16.69 15.38 -2.66
N GLU A 93 -16.05 16.53 -2.58
CA GLU A 93 -15.81 17.45 -3.69
C GLU A 93 -14.90 16.85 -4.77
N LEU A 94 -14.02 15.90 -4.39
CA LEU A 94 -13.04 15.28 -5.28
C LEU A 94 -13.44 13.88 -5.74
N GLN A 95 -14.53 13.31 -5.22
CA GLN A 95 -14.94 11.94 -5.56
C GLN A 95 -15.23 11.75 -7.05
N GLY A 96 -15.97 12.67 -7.67
CA GLY A 96 -16.29 12.57 -9.10
C GLY A 96 -15.06 12.62 -9.99
N TRP A 97 -14.07 13.45 -9.62
CA TRP A 97 -12.79 13.50 -10.32
C TRP A 97 -11.99 12.20 -10.10
N ALA A 98 -11.96 11.66 -8.89
CA ALA A 98 -11.24 10.43 -8.58
C ALA A 98 -11.83 9.23 -9.34
N GLU A 99 -13.16 9.11 -9.39
CA GLU A 99 -13.86 8.07 -10.15
C GLU A 99 -13.55 8.14 -11.65
N GLN A 100 -13.61 9.34 -12.24
CA GLN A 100 -13.24 9.56 -13.64
C GLN A 100 -11.78 9.24 -13.92
N SER A 101 -10.87 9.66 -13.03
CA SER A 101 -9.44 9.44 -13.18
C SER A 101 -9.10 7.94 -13.13
N MET A 102 -9.75 7.20 -12.23
CA MET A 102 -9.58 5.74 -12.13
C MET A 102 -10.11 5.02 -13.37
N ALA A 103 -11.21 5.49 -13.96
CA ALA A 103 -11.76 4.92 -15.20
C ALA A 103 -10.86 5.18 -16.43
N LEU A 104 -10.15 6.31 -16.47
CA LEU A 104 -9.28 6.70 -17.59
C LEU A 104 -7.87 6.08 -17.51
N GLY A 105 -7.39 5.69 -16.31
CA GLY A 105 -5.99 5.33 -16.05
C GLY A 105 -5.50 3.96 -16.57
N ALA A 106 -6.36 3.15 -17.20
CA ALA A 106 -6.00 1.77 -17.55
C ALA A 106 -4.91 1.66 -18.64
N SER A 107 -4.87 2.57 -19.62
CA SER A 107 -3.94 2.49 -20.76
C SER A 107 -2.57 3.11 -20.50
N SER A 108 -2.49 4.18 -19.70
CA SER A 108 -1.22 4.82 -19.33
C SER A 108 -0.44 4.02 -18.28
N SER A 109 -1.11 3.19 -17.48
CA SER A 109 -0.48 2.31 -16.49
C SER A 109 0.42 1.24 -17.14
N ASP A 110 0.04 0.69 -18.30
CA ASP A 110 0.77 -0.39 -18.96
C ASP A 110 2.16 0.02 -19.46
N GLU A 111 2.28 1.20 -20.10
CA GLU A 111 3.56 1.70 -20.61
C GLU A 111 4.49 2.15 -19.47
N PHE A 112 3.94 2.73 -18.40
CA PHE A 112 4.70 3.05 -17.20
C PHE A 112 5.32 1.79 -16.57
N GLN A 113 4.53 0.72 -16.42
CA GLN A 113 5.02 -0.56 -15.87
C GLN A 113 6.12 -1.18 -16.73
N LYS A 114 5.98 -1.17 -18.06
CA LYS A 114 7.03 -1.65 -18.96
C LYS A 114 8.31 -0.83 -18.83
N HIS A 115 8.18 0.49 -18.71
CA HIS A 115 9.33 1.37 -18.51
C HIS A 115 10.04 1.07 -17.19
N LEU A 116 9.31 0.89 -16.09
CA LEU A 116 9.87 0.45 -14.81
C LEU A 116 10.60 -0.90 -14.94
N GLY A 117 10.02 -1.87 -15.64
CA GLY A 117 10.66 -3.17 -15.91
C GLY A 117 11.99 -3.04 -16.65
N ARG A 118 12.04 -2.21 -17.69
CA ARG A 118 13.28 -1.94 -18.43
C ARG A 118 14.32 -1.30 -17.51
N MET A 119 13.94 -0.27 -16.74
CA MET A 119 14.87 0.39 -15.82
C MET A 119 15.39 -0.54 -14.71
N ALA A 120 14.56 -1.45 -14.21
CA ALA A 120 14.93 -2.38 -13.14
C ALA A 120 16.00 -3.41 -13.58
N THR A 121 16.11 -3.68 -14.88
CA THR A 121 17.03 -4.68 -15.47
C THR A 121 18.18 -4.05 -16.26
N ASP A 122 18.09 -2.78 -16.63
CA ASP A 122 19.11 -2.10 -17.44
C ASP A 122 20.41 -1.86 -16.68
N SER A 123 21.41 -2.72 -16.92
CA SER A 123 22.73 -2.63 -16.29
C SER A 123 23.50 -1.32 -16.56
N THR A 124 23.09 -0.52 -17.55
CA THR A 124 23.74 0.76 -17.90
C THR A 124 23.29 1.94 -17.04
N LEU A 125 22.13 1.84 -16.39
CA LEU A 125 21.63 2.86 -15.48
C LEU A 125 22.41 2.91 -14.17
N ALA A 126 22.40 4.08 -13.52
CA ALA A 126 22.99 4.23 -12.19
C ALA A 126 22.29 3.28 -11.20
N ALA A 127 23.07 2.68 -10.28
CA ALA A 127 22.55 1.64 -9.41
C ALA A 127 21.34 2.09 -8.56
N GLY A 128 21.34 3.35 -8.10
CA GLY A 128 20.21 3.95 -7.39
C GLY A 128 18.95 4.12 -8.24
N GLU A 129 19.08 4.39 -9.54
CA GLU A 129 17.92 4.51 -10.45
C GLU A 129 17.30 3.14 -10.70
N ARG A 130 18.12 2.10 -10.86
CA ARG A 130 17.63 0.71 -10.99
C ARG A 130 16.97 0.24 -9.70
N ALA A 131 17.58 0.52 -8.55
CA ALA A 131 17.02 0.19 -7.25
C ALA A 131 15.70 0.91 -7.00
N LEU A 132 15.58 2.19 -7.40
CA LEU A 132 14.32 2.92 -7.37
C LEU A 132 13.24 2.26 -8.25
N ALA A 133 13.60 1.83 -9.46
CA ALA A 133 12.65 1.14 -10.34
C ALA A 133 12.19 -0.21 -9.75
N ARG A 134 13.11 -0.98 -9.14
CA ARG A 134 12.79 -2.23 -8.43
C ARG A 134 11.90 -1.98 -7.22
N PHE A 135 12.17 -0.93 -6.44
CA PHE A 135 11.33 -0.51 -5.33
C PHE A 135 9.93 -0.09 -5.79
N ALA A 136 9.83 0.68 -6.88
CA ALA A 136 8.53 1.05 -7.45
C ALA A 136 7.72 -0.17 -7.89
N LEU A 137 8.36 -1.16 -8.53
CA LEU A 137 7.71 -2.44 -8.88
C LEU A 137 7.27 -3.24 -7.64
N PHE A 138 8.11 -3.27 -6.60
CA PHE A 138 7.79 -3.88 -5.31
C PHE A 138 6.55 -3.22 -4.68
N GLU A 139 6.49 -1.89 -4.61
CA GLU A 139 5.36 -1.15 -4.04
C GLU A 139 4.08 -1.31 -4.86
N LEU A 140 4.17 -1.31 -6.20
CA LEU A 140 3.01 -1.60 -7.06
C LEU A 140 2.44 -3.00 -6.80
N LEU A 141 3.30 -3.98 -6.59
CA LEU A 141 2.89 -5.34 -6.27
C LEU A 141 2.32 -5.44 -4.85
N CYS A 142 2.92 -4.79 -3.86
CA CYS A 142 2.38 -4.69 -2.50
C CYS A 142 0.99 -4.05 -2.50
N ALA A 143 0.80 -2.95 -3.23
CA ALA A 143 -0.50 -2.30 -3.39
C ALA A 143 -1.53 -3.23 -4.02
N SER A 144 -1.15 -3.96 -5.08
CA SER A 144 -2.04 -4.93 -5.75
C SER A 144 -2.47 -6.06 -4.82
N LEU A 145 -1.52 -6.62 -4.05
CA LEU A 145 -1.81 -7.67 -3.07
C LEU A 145 -2.64 -7.15 -1.90
N PHE A 146 -2.38 -5.94 -1.44
CA PHE A 146 -3.18 -5.27 -0.42
C PHE A 146 -4.63 -5.07 -0.90
N PHE A 147 -4.84 -4.70 -2.16
CA PHE A 147 -6.19 -4.60 -2.72
C PHE A 147 -6.88 -5.97 -2.82
N ALA A 148 -6.14 -7.02 -3.19
CA ALA A 148 -6.67 -8.39 -3.18
C ALA A 148 -7.09 -8.82 -1.77
N ASP A 149 -6.22 -8.65 -0.76
CA ASP A 149 -6.54 -8.93 0.65
C ASP A 149 -7.75 -8.13 1.15
N TYR A 150 -7.83 -6.86 0.75
CA TYR A 150 -8.96 -6.00 1.10
C TYR A 150 -10.27 -6.51 0.50
N ALA A 151 -10.26 -6.98 -0.75
CA ALA A 151 -11.43 -7.57 -1.40
C ALA A 151 -11.93 -8.85 -0.70
N GLU A 152 -11.02 -9.62 -0.10
CA GLU A 152 -11.30 -10.85 0.64
C GLU A 152 -11.92 -10.61 2.04
N ARG A 153 -12.15 -9.35 2.45
CA ARG A 153 -12.89 -8.97 3.68
C ARG A 153 -12.40 -9.69 4.95
N GLY A 154 -11.09 -9.77 5.13
CA GLY A 154 -10.45 -10.37 6.29
C GLY A 154 -10.32 -11.90 6.25
N GLN A 155 -10.67 -12.55 5.13
CA GLN A 155 -10.53 -13.99 4.98
C GLN A 155 -9.07 -14.45 5.07
N LEU A 156 -8.13 -13.71 4.47
CA LEU A 156 -6.70 -14.06 4.54
C LEU A 156 -6.16 -13.91 5.97
N ALA A 157 -6.59 -12.87 6.70
CA ALA A 157 -6.25 -12.71 8.11
C ALA A 157 -6.82 -13.84 9.00
N ALA A 158 -8.00 -14.38 8.66
CA ALA A 158 -8.56 -15.57 9.31
C ALA A 158 -7.62 -16.78 9.16
N PHE A 159 -6.91 -16.85 8.03
CA PHE A 159 -5.91 -17.86 7.74
C PHE A 159 -4.52 -17.51 8.31
N GLY A 160 -4.40 -16.44 9.08
CA GLY A 160 -3.13 -16.00 9.64
C GLY A 160 -2.16 -15.46 8.59
N VAL A 161 -2.65 -15.02 7.42
CA VAL A 161 -1.85 -14.25 6.48
C VAL A 161 -1.71 -12.84 7.02
N GLU A 162 -0.48 -12.41 7.20
CA GLU A 162 -0.13 -11.10 7.73
C GLU A 162 0.25 -10.11 6.62
N ARG A 163 0.42 -8.85 7.01
CA ARG A 163 0.85 -7.80 6.08
C ARG A 163 2.26 -8.08 5.55
N CYS A 164 3.16 -8.47 6.44
CA CYS A 164 4.52 -8.86 6.10
C CYS A 164 4.57 -10.10 5.19
N ASP A 165 3.58 -11.00 5.24
CA ASP A 165 3.47 -12.11 4.30
C ASP A 165 3.22 -11.62 2.87
N LEU A 166 2.38 -10.60 2.69
CA LEU A 166 2.11 -10.02 1.37
C LEU A 166 3.35 -9.31 0.82
N GLU A 167 4.08 -8.60 1.67
CA GLU A 167 5.35 -7.95 1.32
C GLU A 167 6.42 -8.99 0.95
N ALA A 168 6.55 -10.07 1.74
CA ALA A 168 7.45 -11.18 1.45
C ALA A 168 7.10 -11.86 0.11
N LEU A 169 5.80 -12.00 -0.18
CA LEU A 169 5.32 -12.54 -1.44
C LEU A 169 5.63 -11.62 -2.62
N ALA A 170 5.49 -10.30 -2.43
CA ALA A 170 5.89 -9.31 -3.43
C ALA A 170 7.40 -9.38 -3.71
N GLN A 171 8.23 -9.44 -2.66
CA GLN A 171 9.68 -9.61 -2.79
C GLN A 171 10.05 -10.89 -3.54
N LYS A 172 9.43 -12.02 -3.19
CA LYS A 172 9.68 -13.32 -3.84
C LYS A 172 9.42 -13.23 -5.34
N ASN A 173 8.27 -12.70 -5.75
CA ASN A 173 7.89 -12.60 -7.16
C ASN A 173 8.73 -11.59 -7.92
N LEU A 174 9.11 -10.46 -7.31
CA LEU A 174 10.07 -9.54 -7.89
C LEU A 174 11.43 -10.21 -8.12
N THR A 175 11.91 -10.99 -7.14
CA THR A 175 13.19 -11.70 -7.25
C THR A 175 13.16 -12.72 -8.38
N LEU A 176 12.08 -13.50 -8.51
CA LEU A 176 11.90 -14.45 -9.59
C LEU A 176 11.83 -13.75 -10.96
N TRP A 177 11.12 -12.63 -11.05
CA TRP A 177 11.01 -11.86 -12.28
C TRP A 177 12.36 -11.28 -12.72
N LEU A 178 13.16 -10.75 -11.79
CA LEU A 178 14.50 -10.22 -12.08
C LEU A 178 15.50 -11.30 -12.54
N GLN A 179 15.21 -12.58 -12.29
CA GLN A 179 16.01 -13.71 -12.75
C GLN A 179 15.58 -14.22 -14.14
N LEU A 180 14.49 -13.72 -14.70
CA LEU A 180 14.05 -14.11 -16.03
C LEU A 180 15.08 -13.70 -17.10
N PRO A 181 15.33 -14.54 -18.11
CA PRO A 181 16.16 -14.16 -19.24
C PRO A 181 15.65 -12.88 -19.90
N ALA A 182 16.56 -12.00 -20.34
CA ALA A 182 16.20 -10.71 -20.95
C ALA A 182 15.23 -10.85 -22.14
N GLU A 183 15.36 -11.92 -22.90
CA GLU A 183 14.48 -12.28 -24.03
C GLU A 183 13.01 -12.49 -23.60
N GLN A 184 12.77 -12.93 -22.36
CA GLN A 184 11.45 -13.12 -21.78
C GLN A 184 10.94 -11.86 -21.06
N ALA A 185 11.82 -10.92 -20.72
CA ALA A 185 11.47 -9.71 -19.96
C ALA A 185 11.06 -8.52 -20.84
N VAL A 186 11.47 -8.46 -22.12
CA VAL A 186 11.33 -7.28 -22.99
C VAL A 186 9.90 -7.01 -23.48
N GLU A 187 9.05 -8.03 -23.60
CA GLU A 187 7.69 -7.88 -24.14
C GLU A 187 6.56 -7.97 -23.11
N VAL A 188 6.87 -8.24 -21.84
CA VAL A 188 5.83 -8.62 -20.87
C VAL A 188 5.52 -7.48 -19.90
N ARG A 189 4.26 -7.44 -19.44
CA ARG A 189 3.79 -6.55 -18.38
C ARG A 189 4.32 -7.09 -17.04
N PRO A 190 5.38 -6.49 -16.46
CA PRO A 190 6.10 -7.11 -15.34
C PRO A 190 5.18 -7.30 -14.13
N LEU A 191 4.34 -6.32 -13.83
CA LEU A 191 3.40 -6.39 -12.72
C LEU A 191 2.40 -7.53 -12.88
N ASN A 192 1.85 -7.76 -14.09
CA ASN A 192 0.86 -8.81 -14.31
C ASN A 192 1.45 -10.21 -14.12
N ILE A 193 2.70 -10.46 -14.56
CA ILE A 193 3.36 -11.75 -14.28
C ILE A 193 3.55 -11.92 -12.78
N MET A 194 4.15 -10.92 -12.12
CA MET A 194 4.46 -11.01 -10.70
C MET A 194 3.20 -11.16 -9.86
N LEU A 195 2.13 -10.44 -10.21
CA LEU A 195 0.84 -10.54 -9.55
C LEU A 195 0.20 -11.91 -9.80
N ALA A 196 0.24 -12.45 -11.01
CA ALA A 196 -0.28 -13.79 -11.27
C ALA A 196 0.43 -14.86 -10.42
N GLY A 197 1.76 -14.83 -10.35
CA GLY A 197 2.53 -15.76 -9.51
C GLY A 197 2.30 -15.57 -8.01
N ALA A 198 2.08 -14.32 -7.58
CA ALA A 198 1.71 -14.02 -6.20
C ALA A 198 0.29 -14.53 -5.86
N MET A 199 -0.70 -14.27 -6.71
CA MET A 199 -2.06 -14.76 -6.52
C MET A 199 -2.14 -16.28 -6.52
N GLU A 200 -1.41 -16.96 -7.41
CA GLU A 200 -1.29 -18.42 -7.41
C GLU A 200 -0.71 -18.92 -6.07
N SER A 201 0.34 -18.28 -5.56
CA SER A 201 0.93 -18.63 -4.27
C SER A 201 -0.06 -18.43 -3.11
N LEU A 202 -0.89 -17.38 -3.14
CA LEU A 202 -1.95 -17.17 -2.15
C LEU A 202 -3.03 -18.24 -2.23
N MET A 203 -3.46 -18.63 -3.43
CA MET A 203 -4.45 -19.70 -3.63
C MET A 203 -3.95 -21.02 -3.08
N VAL A 204 -2.72 -21.43 -3.44
CA VAL A 204 -2.11 -22.66 -2.93
C VAL A 204 -1.99 -22.63 -1.40
N ARG A 205 -1.57 -21.49 -0.83
CA ARG A 205 -1.52 -21.31 0.63
C ARG A 205 -2.92 -21.42 1.26
N GLY A 206 -3.93 -20.82 0.63
CA GLY A 206 -5.32 -20.92 1.05
C GLY A 206 -5.83 -22.37 1.08
N GLU A 207 -5.54 -23.17 0.05
CA GLU A 207 -5.90 -24.58 0.00
C GLU A 207 -5.22 -25.39 1.11
N ILE A 208 -3.92 -25.17 1.33
CA ILE A 208 -3.18 -25.82 2.42
C ILE A 208 -3.81 -25.47 3.77
N ILE A 209 -4.13 -24.21 3.99
CA ILE A 209 -4.72 -23.76 5.26
C ILE A 209 -6.13 -24.31 5.41
N GLN A 210 -6.96 -24.34 4.38
CA GLN A 210 -8.28 -24.98 4.44
C GLN A 210 -8.20 -26.45 4.84
N GLN A 211 -7.22 -27.20 4.33
CA GLN A 211 -6.98 -28.59 4.76
C GLN A 211 -6.54 -28.66 6.23
N GLN A 212 -5.71 -27.72 6.69
CA GLN A 212 -5.29 -27.63 8.09
C GLN A 212 -6.43 -27.23 9.03
N VAL A 213 -7.37 -26.38 8.59
CA VAL A 213 -8.55 -25.97 9.38
C VAL A 213 -9.39 -27.17 9.80
N LEU A 214 -9.45 -28.23 8.99
CA LEU A 214 -10.13 -29.48 9.36
C LEU A 214 -9.49 -30.19 10.57
N THR A 215 -8.26 -29.83 10.92
CA THR A 215 -7.51 -30.37 12.06
C THR A 215 -7.44 -29.41 13.25
N TRP A 216 -7.99 -28.19 13.11
CA TRP A 216 -7.98 -27.20 14.17
C TRP A 216 -8.92 -27.58 15.30
N ASN A 217 -8.56 -27.18 16.52
CA ASN A 217 -9.47 -27.24 17.65
C ASN A 217 -10.47 -26.07 17.61
N VAL A 218 -11.50 -26.14 18.46
CA VAL A 218 -12.57 -25.14 18.52
C VAL A 218 -12.04 -23.73 18.82
N ASP A 219 -11.01 -23.63 19.66
CA ASP A 219 -10.44 -22.35 20.08
C ASP A 219 -9.71 -21.65 18.92
N MET A 220 -8.93 -22.39 18.12
CA MET A 220 -8.26 -21.87 16.92
C MET A 220 -9.26 -21.37 15.87
N VAL A 221 -10.36 -22.09 15.67
CA VAL A 221 -11.43 -21.66 14.76
C VAL A 221 -12.09 -20.37 15.27
N ALA A 222 -12.32 -20.27 16.58
CA ALA A 222 -12.89 -19.07 17.19
C ALA A 222 -11.93 -17.85 17.05
N GLU A 223 -10.64 -18.04 17.29
CA GLU A 223 -9.62 -16.99 17.11
C GLU A 223 -9.54 -16.51 15.66
N ALA A 224 -9.51 -17.43 14.69
CA ALA A 224 -9.51 -17.10 13.27
C ALA A 224 -10.76 -16.30 12.87
N GLN A 225 -11.93 -16.69 13.36
CA GLN A 225 -13.18 -15.97 13.10
C GLN A 225 -13.17 -14.58 13.75
N GLN A 226 -12.63 -14.44 14.96
CA GLN A 226 -12.46 -13.14 15.60
C GLN A 226 -11.52 -12.22 14.81
N ARG A 227 -10.40 -12.74 14.31
CA ARG A 227 -9.48 -11.98 13.44
C ARG A 227 -10.16 -11.55 12.14
N LYS A 228 -10.90 -12.44 11.49
CA LYS A 228 -11.69 -12.12 10.29
C LYS A 228 -12.65 -10.95 10.54
N ILE A 229 -13.43 -11.04 11.62
CA ILE A 229 -14.40 -10.01 11.99
C ILE A 229 -13.69 -8.69 12.30
N LEU A 230 -12.61 -8.73 13.07
CA LEU A 230 -11.81 -7.56 13.42
C LEU A 230 -11.28 -6.84 12.17
N GLU A 231 -10.63 -7.56 11.26
CA GLU A 231 -10.08 -6.98 10.03
C GLU A 231 -11.18 -6.39 9.14
N ARG A 232 -12.31 -7.10 8.96
CA ARG A 232 -13.47 -6.55 8.24
C ARG A 232 -13.96 -5.24 8.87
N ARG A 233 -14.03 -5.18 10.20
CA ARG A 233 -14.43 -3.95 10.91
C ARG A 233 -13.43 -2.82 10.71
N LEU A 234 -12.13 -3.11 10.81
CA LEU A 234 -11.08 -2.11 10.58
C LEU A 234 -11.12 -1.56 9.15
N GLN A 235 -11.42 -2.38 8.15
CA GLN A 235 -11.58 -1.95 6.75
C GLN A 235 -12.78 -0.99 6.56
N GLU A 236 -13.87 -1.19 7.31
CA GLU A 236 -15.07 -0.33 7.24
C GLU A 236 -14.89 1.03 7.97
N MET A 237 -13.92 1.13 8.89
CA MET A 237 -13.62 2.32 9.68
C MET A 237 -12.85 3.38 8.88
N ASN A 238 -12.95 4.65 9.28
CA ASN A 238 -12.07 5.68 8.73
C ASN A 238 -10.61 5.42 9.15
N THR A 239 -9.64 5.79 8.30
CA THR A 239 -8.22 5.48 8.53
C THR A 239 -7.72 5.89 9.91
N PRO A 240 -7.98 7.12 10.41
CA PRO A 240 -7.50 7.49 11.74
C PRO A 240 -8.06 6.59 12.86
N ASP A 241 -9.35 6.24 12.82
CA ASP A 241 -9.96 5.39 13.84
C ASP A 241 -9.43 3.95 13.73
N ALA A 242 -9.32 3.44 12.51
CA ALA A 242 -8.79 2.11 12.23
C ALA A 242 -7.36 1.95 12.75
N LEU A 243 -6.47 2.93 12.51
CA LEU A 243 -5.10 2.92 13.01
C LEU A 243 -5.02 2.90 14.54
N LEU A 244 -5.82 3.73 15.22
CA LEU A 244 -5.85 3.78 16.69
C LEU A 244 -6.33 2.46 17.30
N ILE A 245 -7.38 1.85 16.71
CA ILE A 245 -7.88 0.56 17.19
C ILE A 245 -6.89 -0.55 16.86
N ARG A 246 -6.31 -0.57 15.66
CA ARG A 246 -5.31 -1.54 15.24
C ARG A 246 -4.10 -1.56 16.18
N ASN A 247 -3.53 -0.38 16.47
CA ASN A 247 -2.44 -0.26 17.43
C ASN A 247 -2.84 -0.79 18.82
N ALA A 248 -4.06 -0.49 19.28
CA ALA A 248 -4.52 -0.98 20.58
C ALA A 248 -4.70 -2.50 20.65
N VAL A 249 -5.21 -3.14 19.59
CA VAL A 249 -5.39 -4.59 19.55
C VAL A 249 -4.07 -5.34 19.30
N ALA A 250 -3.10 -4.71 18.65
CA ALA A 250 -1.72 -5.20 18.58
C ALA A 250 -1.12 -5.39 20.00
N GLY A 251 -1.35 -4.43 20.90
CA GLY A 251 -0.96 -4.54 22.32
C GLY A 251 -1.69 -5.62 23.11
N LEU A 252 -2.77 -6.20 22.58
CA LEU A 252 -3.50 -7.31 23.16
C LEU A 252 -3.13 -8.67 22.53
N GLY A 253 -2.19 -8.69 21.58
CA GLY A 253 -1.78 -9.91 20.86
C GLY A 253 -2.85 -10.47 19.92
N LEU A 254 -3.85 -9.67 19.54
CA LEU A 254 -4.90 -10.08 18.60
C LEU A 254 -4.46 -9.97 17.14
N LEU A 255 -3.41 -9.19 16.89
CA LEU A 255 -2.70 -9.06 15.62
C LEU A 255 -1.22 -9.28 15.90
N ASP A 256 -0.49 -9.86 14.94
CA ASP A 256 0.97 -10.00 15.03
C ASP A 256 1.68 -8.69 14.65
N GLU A 257 1.25 -7.62 15.32
CA GLU A 257 1.82 -6.28 15.21
C GLU A 257 2.28 -5.84 16.60
N GLN A 258 3.28 -4.97 16.65
CA GLN A 258 3.73 -4.42 17.92
C GLN A 258 2.94 -3.17 18.27
N TYR A 259 2.48 -3.08 19.52
CA TYR A 259 1.97 -1.84 20.06
C TYR A 259 3.07 -0.78 20.07
N VAL A 260 2.74 0.39 19.54
CA VAL A 260 3.60 1.59 19.60
C VAL A 260 2.90 2.72 20.35
N THR A 261 3.68 3.68 20.82
CA THR A 261 3.14 4.88 21.47
C THR A 261 2.33 5.71 20.47
N ILE A 262 1.45 6.61 20.96
CA ILE A 262 0.69 7.49 20.07
C ILE A 262 1.63 8.39 19.28
N GLU A 263 2.71 8.88 19.89
CA GLU A 263 3.74 9.68 19.23
C GLU A 263 4.38 8.92 18.07
N THR A 264 4.84 7.70 18.32
CA THR A 264 5.41 6.83 17.28
C THR A 264 4.38 6.55 16.19
N LEU A 265 3.12 6.25 16.55
CA LEU A 265 2.06 6.03 15.56
C LEU A 265 1.81 7.28 14.69
N GLN A 266 1.88 8.48 15.28
CA GLN A 266 1.75 9.75 14.54
C GLN A 266 2.94 10.01 13.61
N GLU A 267 4.15 9.67 14.04
CA GLU A 267 5.36 9.79 13.23
C GLU A 267 5.30 8.84 12.02
N GLN A 268 4.92 7.58 12.26
CA GLN A 268 4.79 6.56 11.22
C GLN A 268 3.65 6.87 10.24
N HIS A 269 2.51 7.32 10.74
CA HIS A 269 1.31 7.64 9.94
C HIS A 269 1.08 9.15 9.81
N SER A 270 2.14 9.90 9.49
CA SER A 270 2.11 11.37 9.45
C SER A 270 1.07 11.95 8.47
N ILE A 271 0.79 11.27 7.37
CA ILE A 271 -0.23 11.66 6.38
C ILE A 271 -1.63 11.69 7.02
N VAL A 272 -1.93 10.73 7.90
CA VAL A 272 -3.26 10.56 8.50
C VAL A 272 -3.38 11.30 9.83
N LEU A 273 -2.34 11.23 10.66
CA LEU A 273 -2.37 11.65 12.06
C LEU A 273 -1.51 12.89 12.37
N GLY A 274 -0.60 13.29 11.49
CA GLY A 274 0.41 14.32 11.76
C GLY A 274 -0.14 15.71 12.07
N GLY A 275 -1.31 16.06 11.53
CA GLY A 275 -1.98 17.34 11.81
C GLY A 275 -2.77 17.40 13.12
N THR A 276 -2.91 16.27 13.84
CA THR A 276 -3.78 16.18 15.02
C THR A 276 -2.96 16.24 16.31
N LYS A 277 -3.42 16.98 17.32
CA LYS A 277 -2.75 17.00 18.64
C LYS A 277 -2.97 15.68 19.37
N ARG A 278 -1.96 15.19 20.10
CA ARG A 278 -2.03 13.97 20.93
C ARG A 278 -3.29 13.89 21.81
N ASN A 279 -3.58 14.93 22.59
CA ASN A 279 -4.76 14.95 23.47
C ASN A 279 -6.08 14.71 22.70
N THR A 280 -6.16 15.19 21.45
CA THR A 280 -7.31 14.97 20.59
C THR A 280 -7.40 13.50 20.13
N LEU A 281 -6.27 12.87 19.82
CA LEU A 281 -6.20 11.44 19.51
C LEU A 281 -6.59 10.59 20.72
N ASP A 282 -6.12 10.92 21.92
CA ASP A 282 -6.49 10.20 23.15
C ASP A 282 -7.98 10.29 23.46
N GLN A 283 -8.57 11.49 23.33
CA GLN A 283 -10.02 11.69 23.48
C GLN A 283 -10.81 10.96 22.40
N ARG A 284 -10.29 10.92 21.17
CA ARG A 284 -10.88 10.18 20.05
C ARG A 284 -10.87 8.67 20.34
N PHE A 285 -9.72 8.11 20.71
CA PHE A 285 -9.56 6.71 21.08
C PHE A 285 -10.50 6.30 22.22
N LYS A 286 -10.58 7.10 23.30
CA LYS A 286 -11.52 6.85 24.41
C LYS A 286 -12.98 6.76 23.94
N ARG A 287 -13.42 7.70 23.07
CA ARG A 287 -14.78 7.69 22.53
C ARG A 287 -15.06 6.47 21.65
N ILE A 288 -14.09 6.08 20.82
CA ILE A 288 -14.23 4.89 19.96
C ILE A 288 -14.35 3.63 20.81
N LYS A 289 -13.53 3.47 21.86
CA LYS A 289 -13.60 2.31 22.75
C LYS A 289 -14.98 2.16 23.40
N VAL A 290 -15.56 3.25 23.89
CA VAL A 290 -16.92 3.24 24.45
C VAL A 290 -17.94 2.84 23.39
N SER A 291 -17.86 3.45 22.20
CA SER A 291 -18.76 3.11 21.08
C SER A 291 -18.69 1.63 20.68
N ILE A 292 -17.48 1.07 20.59
CA ILE A 292 -17.26 -0.35 20.27
C ILE A 292 -17.79 -1.25 21.40
N ALA A 293 -17.59 -0.88 22.67
CA ALA A 293 -18.15 -1.62 23.80
C ALA A 293 -19.69 -1.66 23.78
N ASP A 294 -20.32 -0.60 23.26
CA ASP A 294 -21.77 -0.53 23.00
C ASP A 294 -22.19 -1.23 21.70
N GLY A 295 -21.29 -1.96 21.03
CA GLY A 295 -21.53 -2.67 19.77
C GLY A 295 -21.56 -1.78 18.53
N LYS A 296 -21.27 -0.48 18.66
CA LYS A 296 -21.33 0.50 17.58
C LYS A 296 -19.93 0.79 17.02
N TRP A 297 -19.61 0.14 15.92
CA TRP A 297 -18.36 0.39 15.18
C TRP A 297 -18.50 1.64 14.29
N PRO A 298 -17.61 2.64 14.41
CA PRO A 298 -17.58 3.78 13.49
C PRO A 298 -17.35 3.30 12.06
N LYS A 299 -18.05 3.90 11.08
CA LYS A 299 -17.86 3.60 9.66
C LYS A 299 -17.37 4.85 8.92
N ARG A 300 -16.71 4.64 7.78
CA ARG A 300 -16.41 5.71 6.82
C ARG A 300 -17.69 6.39 6.34
N LYS A 301 -17.60 7.70 6.11
CA LYS A 301 -18.65 8.58 5.60
C LYS A 301 -18.52 8.83 4.09
N SER A 302 -17.35 8.58 3.52
CA SER A 302 -17.06 8.70 2.09
C SER A 302 -16.22 7.52 1.58
N LYS A 303 -16.17 7.36 0.25
CA LYS A 303 -15.31 6.39 -0.41
C LYS A 303 -13.84 6.77 -0.21
N ALA A 304 -13.00 5.77 -0.02
CA ALA A 304 -11.55 5.85 -0.12
C ALA A 304 -11.07 5.45 -1.53
N ILE A 305 -9.78 5.64 -1.82
CA ILE A 305 -9.19 5.24 -3.12
C ILE A 305 -9.36 3.74 -3.35
N ILE A 306 -9.16 2.93 -2.31
CA ILE A 306 -9.31 1.47 -2.39
C ILE A 306 -10.72 1.03 -2.79
N ASP A 307 -11.76 1.80 -2.40
CA ASP A 307 -13.16 1.51 -2.77
C ASP A 307 -13.45 1.85 -4.25
N LEU A 308 -12.61 2.70 -4.88
CA LEU A 308 -12.71 3.01 -6.30
C LEU A 308 -11.96 2.00 -7.15
N ALA A 309 -10.88 1.43 -6.63
CA ALA A 309 -10.09 0.39 -7.29
C ALA A 309 -10.81 -0.97 -7.32
N LEU A 310 -11.68 -1.23 -6.35
CA LEU A 310 -12.46 -2.46 -6.21
C LEU A 310 -13.96 -2.12 -6.30
N PRO A 311 -14.59 -2.15 -7.50
CA PRO A 311 -16.03 -1.92 -7.60
C PRO A 311 -16.76 -2.92 -6.69
N GLN A 312 -17.66 -2.40 -5.85
CA GLN A 312 -18.29 -3.18 -4.78
C GLN A 312 -19.00 -4.41 -5.32
N PHE A 313 -18.62 -5.59 -4.82
CA PHE A 313 -19.54 -6.72 -4.78
C PHE A 313 -20.73 -6.36 -3.89
N PRO A 314 -21.97 -6.75 -4.27
CA PRO A 314 -23.17 -6.42 -3.53
C PRO A 314 -22.98 -6.80 -2.05
N THR A 315 -23.25 -5.85 -1.17
CA THR A 315 -23.30 -6.11 0.27
C THR A 315 -24.40 -7.13 0.54
N GLU A 316 -24.09 -8.20 1.28
CA GLU A 316 -25.02 -9.25 1.74
C GLU A 316 -26.23 -8.75 2.57
N ASP A 317 -26.48 -7.43 2.61
CA ASP A 317 -27.66 -6.81 3.20
C ASP A 317 -28.79 -6.57 2.15
N GLU A 318 -28.67 -7.12 0.94
CA GLU A 318 -29.72 -7.15 -0.11
C GLU A 318 -30.29 -8.57 -0.38
N GLU A 319 -30.38 -9.43 0.64
CA GLU A 319 -31.27 -10.61 0.65
C GLU A 319 -32.38 -10.47 1.70
#